data_AF-A0A3F3Q4P8-F1
#
_entry.id   AF-A0A3F3Q4P8-F1
#
_cell.length_a   1.000
_cell.length_b   1.000
_cell.length_c   1.000
_cell.angle_alpha   90.00
_cell.angle_beta   90.00
_cell.angle_gamma   90.00
#
_symmetry.space_group_name_H-M   'P 1'
#
loop_
_entity.id
_entity.type
_entity.pdbx_description
1 polymer ?
#
loop_
_entity_poly.entity_id
_entity_poly.type
_entity_poly.pdbx_seq_one_letter_code
_entity_poly.pdbx_strand_id
1 'polypeptide(L)'
;MGAVKNILEPAAIVAAFTAGSLINRRKNAKLLVTPDVESPLLEAPPVDIKPNEEDTDERTIRNRRTIQSRILAKFPFLLEIWYWLLTYWIYQGLRAFSARMISGHETIFDTAERHALSILSFEHFLHLDVELSVQRYVLEQKPWLMGFLARVYYSHIVLGVIFIVCCYTFLQRDKYQAIRRTLAFENVIAFTILTLWRCMPPRLLPEEYGFIDVLHSNTGGSAWTQNKFQLTIAAMPSLHFGNSMFIALCLLKFSPHWYLRAVAPIWPMLMALTIVATANHFILDAVVGACVTLTAFRYNTVMLYLLPVERVLFRLLRIEKP
;
A
#
# COMPACT_ATOMS: atom_id res chain seq x y z
N MET A 1 -20.50 -4.07 -19.68
CA MET A 1 -19.07 -3.67 -19.61
C MET A 1 -18.50 -3.54 -18.19
N GLY A 2 -19.31 -3.50 -17.11
CA GLY A 2 -18.81 -3.45 -15.73
C GLY A 2 -18.17 -4.75 -15.22
N ALA A 3 -18.75 -5.92 -15.56
CA ALA A 3 -18.24 -7.23 -15.10
C ALA A 3 -16.81 -7.55 -15.61
N VAL A 4 -16.48 -7.14 -16.84
CA VAL A 4 -15.14 -7.35 -17.42
C VAL A 4 -14.10 -6.49 -16.70
N LYS A 5 -14.43 -5.24 -16.35
CA LYS A 5 -13.52 -4.37 -15.57
C LYS A 5 -13.27 -4.90 -14.17
N ASN A 6 -14.29 -5.45 -13.52
CA ASN A 6 -14.20 -6.04 -12.17
C ASN A 6 -13.29 -7.27 -12.11
N ILE A 7 -13.08 -7.96 -13.23
CA ILE A 7 -12.20 -9.14 -13.34
C ILE A 7 -10.80 -8.73 -13.81
N LEU A 8 -10.71 -7.73 -14.70
CA LEU A 8 -9.46 -7.32 -15.34
C LEU A 8 -8.42 -6.83 -14.33
N GLU A 9 -8.84 -6.04 -13.35
CA GLU A 9 -7.93 -5.46 -12.35
C GLU A 9 -7.35 -6.51 -11.38
N PRO A 10 -8.17 -7.39 -10.75
CA PRO A 10 -7.64 -8.54 -10.01
C PRO A 10 -6.75 -9.45 -10.87
N ALA A 11 -7.13 -9.72 -12.11
CA ALA A 11 -6.33 -10.53 -13.02
C ALA A 11 -4.96 -9.88 -13.32
N ALA A 12 -4.92 -8.56 -13.52
CA ALA A 12 -3.67 -7.82 -13.74
C ALA A 12 -2.75 -7.88 -12.50
N ILE A 13 -3.31 -7.77 -11.30
CA ILE A 13 -2.55 -7.90 -10.04
C ILE A 13 -1.96 -9.30 -9.90
N VAL A 14 -2.78 -10.35 -10.12
CA VAL A 14 -2.31 -11.74 -10.08
C VAL A 14 -1.24 -12.00 -11.12
N ALA A 15 -1.40 -11.48 -12.34
CA ALA A 15 -0.40 -11.58 -13.40
C ALA A 15 0.91 -10.89 -13.01
N ALA A 16 0.85 -9.69 -12.44
CA ALA A 16 2.03 -8.94 -11.98
C ALA A 16 2.77 -9.67 -10.85
N PHE A 17 2.06 -10.20 -9.86
CA PHE A 17 2.67 -11.00 -8.79
C PHE A 17 3.24 -12.33 -9.29
N THR A 18 2.58 -12.97 -10.26
CA THR A 18 3.07 -14.20 -10.89
C THR A 18 4.36 -13.91 -11.67
N ALA A 19 4.37 -12.86 -12.49
CA ALA A 19 5.56 -12.42 -13.21
C ALA A 19 6.70 -12.08 -12.24
N GLY A 20 6.42 -11.32 -11.16
CA GLY A 20 7.40 -10.99 -10.13
C GLY A 20 8.00 -12.22 -9.46
N SER A 21 7.18 -13.24 -9.19
CA SER A 21 7.64 -14.52 -8.63
C SER A 21 8.52 -15.30 -9.61
N LEU A 22 8.18 -15.30 -10.90
CA LEU A 22 8.94 -15.99 -11.94
C LEU A 22 10.28 -15.30 -12.24
N ILE A 23 10.29 -13.96 -12.31
CA ILE A 23 11.50 -13.15 -12.53
C ILE A 23 12.49 -13.35 -11.37
N ASN A 24 11.99 -13.37 -10.13
CA ASN A 24 12.82 -13.50 -8.93
C ASN A 24 13.08 -14.96 -8.50
N ARG A 25 12.85 -15.92 -9.40
CA ARG A 25 13.06 -17.35 -9.13
C ARG A 25 14.56 -17.65 -8.97
N ARG A 26 14.97 -18.18 -7.82
CA ARG A 26 16.35 -18.63 -7.59
C ARG A 26 16.57 -19.96 -8.34
N LYS A 27 17.51 -20.00 -9.30
CA LYS A 27 17.85 -21.22 -10.07
C LYS A 27 18.63 -22.24 -9.23
N ASN A 28 19.58 -21.74 -8.43
CA ASN A 28 20.36 -22.52 -7.46
C ASN A 28 20.16 -21.90 -6.08
N ALA A 29 19.18 -22.36 -5.32
CA ALA A 29 19.02 -21.95 -3.94
C ALA A 29 20.11 -22.64 -3.10
N LYS A 30 21.34 -22.09 -3.10
CA LYS A 30 22.30 -22.36 -2.03
C LYS A 30 21.71 -21.72 -0.78
N LEU A 31 20.99 -22.53 -0.01
CA LEU A 31 20.54 -22.17 1.33
C LEU A 31 21.81 -22.04 2.16
N LEU A 32 22.04 -20.86 2.74
CA LEU A 32 23.20 -20.61 3.58
C LEU A 32 23.28 -21.71 4.65
N VAL A 33 24.46 -22.32 4.79
CA VAL A 33 24.80 -23.33 5.82
C VAL A 33 24.70 -22.72 7.22
N THR A 34 24.73 -21.39 7.32
CA THR A 34 24.60 -20.64 8.57
C THR A 34 23.34 -19.77 8.54
N PRO A 35 22.33 -20.04 9.40
CA PRO A 35 21.27 -19.08 9.66
C PRO A 35 21.83 -17.98 10.57
N ASP A 36 21.77 -16.72 10.15
CA ASP A 36 22.00 -15.58 11.05
C ASP A 36 20.96 -14.50 10.70
N VAL A 37 20.20 -13.95 11.66
CA VAL A 37 20.70 -13.10 12.75
C VAL A 37 20.25 -13.59 14.14
N GLU A 38 21.03 -14.51 14.71
CA GLU A 38 20.90 -15.20 16.01
C GLU A 38 19.98 -16.44 16.04
N SER A 39 20.55 -17.59 15.69
CA SER A 39 20.24 -18.98 16.05
C SER A 39 18.79 -19.37 16.45
N PRO A 40 18.12 -20.30 15.73
CA PRO A 40 16.96 -21.02 16.25
C PRO A 40 17.37 -22.04 17.33
N LEU A 41 16.74 -21.89 18.50
CA LEU A 41 16.73 -22.76 19.68
C LEU A 41 16.24 -24.19 19.38
N LEU A 42 17.06 -25.01 18.75
CA LEU A 42 17.22 -26.37 19.23
C LEU A 42 18.68 -26.48 19.67
N GLU A 43 18.91 -26.50 20.98
CA GLU A 43 20.17 -27.01 21.50
C GLU A 43 20.28 -28.45 21.00
N ALA A 44 21.29 -28.71 20.18
CA ALA A 44 21.73 -30.08 19.97
C ALA A 44 22.37 -30.55 21.29
N PRO A 45 22.08 -31.77 21.78
CA PRO A 45 22.99 -32.40 22.71
C PRO A 45 24.35 -32.57 21.99
N PRO A 46 25.49 -32.40 22.67
CA PRO A 46 26.78 -32.44 22.03
C PRO A 46 27.05 -33.86 21.57
N VAL A 47 27.24 -34.04 20.27
CA VAL A 47 27.81 -35.28 19.74
C VAL A 47 29.02 -34.87 18.93
N ASP A 48 30.19 -35.27 19.40
CA ASP A 48 31.48 -35.09 18.75
C ASP A 48 31.44 -35.59 17.30
N ILE A 49 31.55 -34.69 16.34
CA ILE A 49 31.69 -35.06 14.92
C ILE A 49 33.15 -34.87 14.52
N LYS A 50 33.82 -36.00 14.26
CA LYS A 50 35.15 -36.06 13.63
C LYS A 50 35.11 -35.50 12.19
N PRO A 51 36.22 -34.93 11.69
CA PRO A 51 36.24 -34.24 10.42
C PRO A 51 36.27 -35.24 9.26
N ASN A 52 35.14 -35.46 8.56
CA ASN A 52 35.09 -35.94 7.15
C ASN A 52 33.66 -36.16 6.58
N GLU A 53 32.71 -35.23 6.70
CA GLU A 53 31.37 -35.39 6.07
C GLU A 53 30.70 -34.07 5.65
N GLU A 54 31.33 -33.24 4.81
CA GLU A 54 30.69 -32.00 4.31
C GLU A 54 29.55 -32.25 3.30
N ASP A 55 29.58 -33.35 2.53
CA ASP A 55 28.60 -33.60 1.44
C ASP A 55 27.35 -34.39 1.92
N THR A 56 27.48 -35.12 3.03
CA THR A 56 26.39 -35.92 3.62
C THR A 56 25.42 -35.03 4.43
N ASP A 57 25.91 -33.92 4.98
CA ASP A 57 25.15 -33.06 5.89
C ASP A 57 24.16 -32.15 5.13
N GLU A 58 24.55 -31.57 3.99
CA GLU A 58 23.67 -30.75 3.15
C GLU A 58 22.41 -31.52 2.69
N ARG A 59 22.58 -32.78 2.31
CA ARG A 59 21.47 -33.61 1.78
C ARG A 59 20.49 -33.98 2.89
N THR A 60 20.98 -34.16 4.11
CA THR A 60 20.21 -34.56 5.30
C THR A 60 19.47 -33.36 5.90
N ILE A 61 20.11 -32.18 5.96
CA ILE A 61 19.49 -30.90 6.34
C ILE A 61 18.43 -30.49 5.30
N ARG A 62 18.70 -30.66 4.01
CA ARG A 62 17.72 -30.42 2.92
C ARG A 62 16.50 -31.35 3.02
N ASN A 63 16.68 -32.56 3.54
CA ASN A 63 15.59 -33.53 3.71
C ASN A 63 14.72 -33.31 4.95
N ARG A 64 15.23 -32.62 5.98
CA ARG A 64 14.46 -32.27 7.20
C ARG A 64 13.53 -31.06 7.05
N ARG A 65 13.66 -30.27 5.99
CA ARG A 65 12.85 -29.05 5.78
C ARG A 65 11.49 -29.35 5.14
N THR A 66 10.44 -28.73 5.66
CA THR A 66 9.06 -28.84 5.16
C THR A 66 8.98 -28.44 3.68
N ILE A 67 8.01 -29.01 2.94
CA ILE A 67 7.79 -28.70 1.51
C ILE A 67 7.62 -27.18 1.29
N GLN A 68 7.00 -26.51 2.25
CA GLN A 68 6.78 -25.06 2.25
C GLN A 68 8.09 -24.28 2.21
N SER A 69 9.06 -24.62 3.06
CA SER A 69 10.38 -23.97 3.08
C SER A 69 11.13 -24.15 1.75
N ARG A 70 10.97 -25.29 1.06
CA ARG A 70 11.57 -25.53 -0.26
C ARG A 70 10.97 -24.64 -1.34
N ILE A 71 9.65 -24.43 -1.31
CA ILE A 71 8.96 -23.54 -2.25
C ILE A 71 9.40 -22.09 -2.02
N LEU A 72 9.45 -21.64 -0.77
CA LEU A 72 9.87 -20.28 -0.42
C LEU A 72 11.34 -20.00 -0.77
N ALA A 73 12.21 -20.99 -0.60
CA ALA A 73 13.61 -20.88 -1.02
C ALA A 73 13.75 -20.70 -2.55
N LYS A 74 12.89 -21.36 -3.33
CA LYS A 74 12.87 -21.25 -4.80
C LYS A 74 12.21 -19.97 -5.28
N PHE A 75 11.16 -19.52 -4.58
CA PHE A 75 10.35 -18.34 -4.90
C PHE A 75 10.27 -17.40 -3.68
N PRO A 76 11.35 -16.66 -3.37
CA PRO A 76 11.41 -15.83 -2.17
C PRO A 76 10.41 -14.66 -2.20
N PHE A 77 10.02 -14.20 -3.40
CA PHE A 77 9.02 -13.14 -3.57
C PHE A 77 7.61 -13.53 -3.08
N LEU A 78 7.32 -14.83 -2.93
CA LEU A 78 6.05 -15.27 -2.33
C LEU A 78 5.86 -14.72 -0.91
N LEU A 79 6.95 -14.55 -0.14
CA LEU A 79 6.87 -13.96 1.20
C LEU A 79 6.38 -12.51 1.15
N GLU A 80 6.78 -11.76 0.12
CA GLU A 80 6.31 -10.39 -0.05
C GLU A 80 4.83 -10.35 -0.42
N ILE A 81 4.38 -11.26 -1.29
CA ILE A 81 2.94 -11.39 -1.61
C ILE A 81 2.14 -11.68 -0.33
N TRP A 82 2.60 -12.63 0.49
CA TRP A 82 1.97 -12.95 1.76
C TRP A 82 1.99 -11.78 2.74
N TYR A 83 3.09 -11.03 2.82
CA TYR A 83 3.21 -9.85 3.66
C TYR A 83 2.17 -8.77 3.30
N TRP A 84 2.02 -8.45 2.02
CA TRP A 84 1.04 -7.47 1.55
C TRP A 84 -0.40 -7.99 1.68
N LEU A 85 -0.62 -9.28 1.43
CA LEU A 85 -1.94 -9.90 1.58
C LEU A 85 -2.38 -9.89 3.05
N LEU A 86 -1.50 -10.23 3.99
CA LEU A 86 -1.78 -10.18 5.42
C LEU A 86 -2.08 -8.74 5.88
N THR A 87 -1.24 -7.79 5.47
CA THR A 87 -1.45 -6.35 5.76
C THR A 87 -2.81 -5.88 5.24
N TYR A 88 -3.16 -6.28 4.01
CA TYR A 88 -4.45 -5.98 3.41
C TYR A 88 -5.63 -6.57 4.19
N TRP A 89 -5.57 -7.85 4.59
CA TRP A 89 -6.65 -8.48 5.35
C TRP A 89 -6.82 -7.87 6.74
N ILE A 90 -5.72 -7.56 7.43
CA ILE A 90 -5.76 -6.85 8.71
C ILE A 90 -6.44 -5.50 8.53
N TYR A 91 -6.02 -4.73 7.52
CA TYR A 91 -6.62 -3.44 7.20
C TYR A 91 -8.11 -3.56 6.88
N GLN A 92 -8.52 -4.55 6.08
CA GLN A 92 -9.95 -4.78 5.79
C GLN A 92 -10.76 -5.18 7.01
N GLY A 93 -10.20 -6.05 7.87
CA GLY A 93 -10.84 -6.44 9.12
C GLY A 93 -11.05 -5.24 10.04
N LEU A 94 -10.01 -4.43 10.22
CA LEU A 94 -10.06 -3.20 11.01
C LEU A 94 -11.06 -2.18 10.44
N ARG A 95 -11.10 -2.03 9.10
CA ARG A 95 -12.09 -1.19 8.42
C ARG A 95 -13.52 -1.69 8.64
N ALA A 96 -13.77 -2.98 8.44
CA ALA A 96 -15.10 -3.57 8.63
C ALA A 96 -15.57 -3.45 10.09
N PHE A 97 -14.66 -3.69 11.05
CA PHE A 97 -14.93 -3.48 12.47
C PHE A 97 -15.27 -2.02 12.78
N SER A 98 -14.45 -1.09 12.28
CA SER A 98 -14.69 0.34 12.44
C SER A 98 -16.02 0.78 11.83
N ALA A 99 -16.35 0.33 10.62
CA ALA A 99 -17.61 0.67 9.95
C ALA A 99 -18.82 0.15 10.74
N ARG A 100 -18.73 -1.05 11.30
CA ARG A 100 -19.80 -1.66 12.11
C ARG A 100 -19.98 -0.97 13.47
N MET A 101 -18.91 -0.45 14.08
CA MET A 101 -19.04 0.33 15.31
C MET A 101 -19.75 1.67 15.10
N ILE A 102 -19.66 2.22 13.89
CA ILE A 102 -20.19 3.56 13.56
C ILE A 102 -21.60 3.49 12.98
N SER A 103 -22.00 2.36 12.40
CA SER A 103 -23.33 2.19 11.82
C SER A 103 -24.41 2.46 12.88
N GLY A 104 -25.12 3.59 12.74
CA GLY A 104 -26.19 4.03 13.65
C GLY A 104 -25.87 5.24 14.54
N HIS A 105 -24.67 5.84 14.46
CA HIS A 105 -24.32 7.03 15.25
C HIS A 105 -24.22 8.28 14.38
N GLU A 106 -25.33 9.03 14.26
CA GLU A 106 -25.41 10.28 13.48
C GLU A 106 -24.40 11.34 13.95
N THR A 107 -24.15 11.41 15.26
CA THR A 107 -23.19 12.36 15.87
C THR A 107 -21.75 12.23 15.35
N ILE A 108 -21.36 11.04 14.87
CA ILE A 108 -20.03 10.81 14.27
C ILE A 108 -19.97 11.42 12.88
N PHE A 109 -21.06 11.34 12.11
CA PHE A 109 -21.16 11.98 10.79
C PHE A 109 -21.16 13.50 10.92
N ASP A 110 -21.93 14.07 11.84
CA ASP A 110 -21.94 15.52 12.10
C ASP A 110 -20.56 16.04 12.52
N THR A 111 -19.82 15.26 13.30
CA THR A 111 -18.45 15.62 13.70
C THR A 111 -17.49 15.55 12.52
N ALA A 112 -17.61 14.54 11.66
CA ALA A 112 -16.80 14.42 10.45
C ALA A 112 -17.08 15.53 9.43
N GLU A 113 -18.33 15.98 9.34
CA GLU A 113 -18.72 17.15 8.55
C GLU A 113 -18.11 18.43 9.12
N ARG A 114 -18.22 18.67 10.44
CA ARG A 114 -17.57 19.82 11.08
C ARG A 114 -16.06 19.86 10.85
N HIS A 115 -15.39 18.71 10.87
CA HIS A 115 -13.98 18.64 10.51
C HIS A 115 -13.73 19.04 9.04
N ALA A 116 -14.55 18.56 8.11
CA ALA A 116 -14.44 18.93 6.70
C ALA A 116 -14.67 20.45 6.48
N LEU A 117 -15.68 21.02 7.14
CA LEU A 117 -15.95 22.46 7.10
C LEU A 117 -14.82 23.28 7.72
N SER A 118 -14.21 22.78 8.80
CA SER A 118 -13.04 23.44 9.40
C SER A 118 -11.84 23.47 8.44
N ILE A 119 -11.61 22.37 7.70
CA ILE A 119 -10.56 22.30 6.68
C ILE A 119 -10.87 23.28 5.55
N LEU A 120 -12.09 23.28 5.02
CA LEU A 120 -12.50 24.19 3.96
C LEU A 120 -12.34 25.67 4.37
N SER A 121 -12.73 26.00 5.61
CA SER A 121 -12.57 27.37 6.13
C SER A 121 -11.10 27.77 6.26
N PHE A 122 -10.23 26.82 6.60
CA PHE A 122 -8.79 27.04 6.71
C PHE A 122 -8.13 27.16 5.33
N GLU A 123 -8.54 26.36 4.35
CA GLU A 123 -8.09 26.49 2.97
C GLU A 123 -8.53 27.81 2.35
N HIS A 124 -9.77 28.25 2.59
CA HIS A 124 -10.25 29.55 2.17
C HIS A 124 -9.46 30.69 2.82
N PHE A 125 -9.10 30.57 4.11
CA PHE A 125 -8.20 31.53 4.78
C PHE A 125 -6.81 31.60 4.13
N LEU A 126 -6.31 30.47 3.61
CA LEU A 126 -5.04 30.39 2.89
C LEU A 126 -5.16 30.71 1.39
N HIS A 127 -6.36 31.02 0.88
CA HIS A 127 -6.66 31.20 -0.54
C HIS A 127 -6.25 29.98 -1.40
N LEU A 128 -6.43 28.78 -0.84
CA LEU A 128 -6.16 27.50 -1.50
C LEU A 128 -7.45 26.81 -1.97
N ASP A 129 -8.61 27.46 -1.89
CA ASP A 129 -9.96 26.97 -2.22
C ASP A 129 -10.21 26.76 -3.73
N VAL A 130 -9.23 26.19 -4.42
CA VAL A 130 -9.27 25.95 -5.87
C VAL A 130 -10.03 24.68 -6.22
N GLU A 131 -10.40 23.82 -5.25
CA GLU A 131 -11.01 22.51 -5.48
C GLU A 131 -12.29 22.61 -6.31
N LEU A 132 -13.19 23.50 -5.90
CA LEU A 132 -14.48 23.70 -6.57
C LEU A 132 -14.29 24.27 -7.98
N SER A 133 -13.36 25.22 -8.12
CA SER A 133 -13.05 25.85 -9.42
C SER A 133 -12.46 24.84 -10.40
N VAL A 134 -11.54 23.98 -9.94
CA VAL A 134 -10.94 22.92 -10.75
C VAL A 134 -11.99 21.89 -11.14
N GLN A 135 -12.84 21.45 -10.21
CA GLN A 135 -13.89 20.48 -10.50
C GLN A 135 -14.87 21.03 -11.56
N ARG A 136 -15.39 22.24 -11.38
CA ARG A 136 -16.30 22.88 -12.34
C ARG A 136 -15.65 23.04 -13.71
N TYR A 137 -14.41 23.53 -13.76
CA TYR A 137 -13.68 23.68 -15.01
C TYR A 137 -13.56 22.35 -15.78
N VAL A 138 -13.21 21.25 -15.09
CA VAL A 138 -13.07 19.95 -15.74
C VAL A 138 -14.43 19.41 -16.20
N LEU A 139 -15.49 19.59 -15.40
CA LEU A 139 -16.84 19.13 -15.76
C LEU A 139 -17.43 19.91 -16.94
N GLU A 140 -17.26 21.22 -16.98
CA GLU A 140 -17.84 22.08 -18.02
C GLU A 140 -17.02 22.06 -19.31
N GLN A 141 -15.69 22.18 -19.21
CA GLN A 141 -14.85 22.38 -20.39
C GLN A 141 -14.29 21.09 -20.98
N LYS A 142 -14.06 20.06 -20.14
CA LYS A 142 -13.38 18.81 -20.54
C LYS A 142 -14.03 17.55 -19.93
N PRO A 143 -15.30 17.22 -20.25
CA PRO A 143 -15.98 16.04 -19.69
C PRO A 143 -15.24 14.71 -19.89
N TRP A 144 -14.52 14.57 -21.03
CA TRP A 144 -13.73 13.37 -21.31
C TRP A 144 -12.58 13.15 -20.32
N LEU A 145 -12.06 14.24 -19.72
CA LEU A 145 -10.95 14.19 -18.77
C LEU A 145 -11.36 13.47 -17.49
N MET A 146 -12.60 13.59 -17.04
CA MET A 146 -13.10 12.85 -15.87
C MET A 146 -13.00 11.33 -16.05
N GLY A 147 -13.35 10.83 -17.25
CA GLY A 147 -13.22 9.40 -17.56
C GLY A 147 -11.76 8.93 -17.55
N PHE A 148 -10.81 9.80 -17.88
CA PHE A 148 -9.38 9.53 -17.79
C PHE A 148 -8.87 9.57 -16.34
N LEU A 149 -9.21 10.62 -15.59
CA LEU A 149 -8.82 10.78 -14.17
C LEU A 149 -9.36 9.63 -13.31
N ALA A 150 -10.58 9.16 -13.57
CA ALA A 150 -11.11 7.96 -12.91
C ALA A 150 -10.24 6.71 -13.18
N ARG A 151 -9.73 6.53 -14.42
CA ARG A 151 -8.82 5.41 -14.73
C ARG A 151 -7.49 5.57 -14.01
N VAL A 152 -6.94 6.79 -13.93
CA VAL A 152 -5.74 7.09 -13.16
C VAL A 152 -5.94 6.68 -11.70
N TYR A 153 -7.07 7.13 -11.12
CA TYR A 153 -7.45 6.79 -9.75
C TYR A 153 -7.45 5.29 -9.50
N TYR A 154 -8.08 4.48 -10.37
CA TYR A 154 -8.10 3.02 -10.17
C TYR A 154 -6.75 2.35 -10.43
N SER A 155 -5.97 2.83 -11.41
CA SER A 155 -4.71 2.20 -11.82
C SER A 155 -3.59 2.24 -10.76
N HIS A 156 -3.70 3.06 -9.73
CA HIS A 156 -2.65 3.22 -8.71
C HIS A 156 -2.28 1.91 -7.99
N ILE A 157 -3.23 0.99 -7.78
CA ILE A 157 -2.97 -0.30 -7.11
C ILE A 157 -2.03 -1.14 -7.98
N VAL A 158 -2.37 -1.30 -9.26
CA VAL A 158 -1.56 -2.06 -10.22
C VAL A 158 -0.18 -1.44 -10.35
N LEU A 159 -0.10 -0.11 -10.43
CA LEU A 159 1.18 0.59 -10.47
C LEU A 159 2.02 0.36 -9.21
N GLY A 160 1.40 0.39 -8.03
CA GLY A 160 2.06 0.09 -6.76
C GLY A 160 2.61 -1.34 -6.71
N VAL A 161 1.86 -2.32 -7.20
CA VAL A 161 2.33 -3.72 -7.30
C VAL A 161 3.53 -3.83 -8.24
N ILE A 162 3.46 -3.22 -9.43
CA ILE A 162 4.59 -3.20 -10.38
C ILE A 162 5.80 -2.54 -9.73
N PHE A 163 5.62 -1.42 -9.02
CA PHE A 163 6.68 -0.73 -8.31
C PHE A 163 7.36 -1.64 -7.27
N ILE A 164 6.59 -2.36 -6.44
CA ILE A 164 7.14 -3.30 -5.45
C ILE A 164 7.92 -4.43 -6.13
N VAL A 165 7.39 -5.00 -7.21
CA VAL A 165 8.07 -6.05 -7.99
C VAL A 165 9.40 -5.52 -8.55
N CYS A 166 9.39 -4.34 -9.16
CA CYS A 166 10.59 -3.69 -9.68
C CYS A 166 11.62 -3.39 -8.58
N CYS A 167 11.17 -2.83 -7.45
CA CYS A 167 12.06 -2.56 -6.32
C CYS A 167 12.67 -3.84 -5.77
N TYR A 168 11.88 -4.91 -5.61
CA TYR A 168 12.40 -6.19 -5.14
C TYR A 168 13.45 -6.78 -6.10
N THR A 169 13.23 -6.61 -7.41
CA THR A 169 14.09 -7.18 -8.45
C THR A 169 15.40 -6.41 -8.63
N PHE A 170 15.36 -5.07 -8.58
CA PHE A 170 16.47 -4.21 -8.98
C PHE A 170 17.19 -3.50 -7.82
N LEU A 171 16.57 -3.35 -6.65
CA LEU A 171 17.22 -2.70 -5.50
C LEU A 171 17.91 -3.72 -4.60
N GLN A 172 18.94 -3.25 -3.90
CA GLN A 172 19.57 -4.00 -2.81
C GLN A 172 18.55 -4.28 -1.69
N ARG A 173 18.72 -5.42 -1.01
CA ARG A 173 17.79 -5.91 0.02
C ARG A 173 17.51 -4.87 1.11
N ASP A 174 18.53 -4.17 1.60
CA ASP A 174 18.39 -3.20 2.68
C ASP A 174 17.51 -2.00 2.27
N LYS A 175 17.69 -1.52 1.03
CA LYS A 175 16.90 -0.43 0.45
C LYS A 175 15.45 -0.87 0.24
N TYR A 176 15.25 -2.07 -0.32
CA TYR A 176 13.92 -2.63 -0.51
C TYR A 176 13.18 -2.80 0.83
N GLN A 177 13.85 -3.34 1.85
CA GLN A 177 13.25 -3.50 3.17
C GLN A 177 12.85 -2.17 3.80
N ALA A 178 13.65 -1.11 3.60
CA ALA A 178 13.30 0.24 4.05
C ALA A 178 12.05 0.79 3.33
N ILE A 179 11.96 0.60 2.01
CA ILE A 179 10.78 0.98 1.20
C ILE A 179 9.54 0.22 1.67
N ARG A 180 9.64 -1.09 1.86
CA ARG A 180 8.56 -1.96 2.36
C ARG A 180 8.06 -1.51 3.73
N ARG A 181 8.98 -1.26 4.68
CA ARG A 181 8.62 -0.77 6.02
C ARG A 181 7.97 0.61 5.97
N THR A 182 8.45 1.49 5.10
CA THR A 182 7.88 2.83 4.92
C THR A 182 6.42 2.75 4.51
N LEU A 183 6.12 1.99 3.45
CA LEU A 183 4.75 1.80 2.96
C LEU A 183 3.84 1.14 3.99
N ALA A 184 4.34 0.16 4.74
CA ALA A 184 3.57 -0.46 5.81
C ALA A 184 3.31 0.51 6.98
N PHE A 185 4.30 1.31 7.38
CA PHE A 185 4.16 2.26 8.47
C PHE A 185 3.27 3.45 8.11
N GLU A 186 3.34 3.91 6.86
CA GLU A 186 2.42 4.90 6.30
C GLU A 186 0.95 4.44 6.44
N ASN A 187 0.65 3.18 6.12
CA ASN A 187 -0.68 2.62 6.32
C ASN A 187 -1.10 2.58 7.80
N VAL A 188 -0.18 2.29 8.72
CA VAL A 188 -0.45 2.32 10.17
C VAL A 188 -0.76 3.74 10.65
N ILE A 189 0.03 4.73 10.25
CA ILE A 189 -0.19 6.13 10.60
C ILE A 189 -1.53 6.61 10.02
N ALA A 190 -1.77 6.35 8.74
CA ALA A 190 -3.01 6.71 8.07
C ALA A 190 -4.23 6.06 8.74
N PHE A 191 -4.14 4.78 9.10
CA PHE A 191 -5.19 4.09 9.85
C PHE A 191 -5.42 4.66 11.24
N THR A 192 -4.37 5.12 11.90
CA THR A 192 -4.49 5.79 13.20
C THR A 192 -5.20 7.14 13.04
N ILE A 193 -4.80 7.96 12.08
CA ILE A 193 -5.42 9.26 11.79
C ILE A 193 -6.89 9.08 11.43
N LEU A 194 -7.23 8.19 10.49
CA LEU A 194 -8.64 8.00 10.08
C LEU A 194 -9.53 7.46 11.19
N THR A 195 -8.95 6.76 12.18
CA THR A 195 -9.70 6.25 13.33
C THR A 195 -9.96 7.35 14.35
N LEU A 196 -8.98 8.23 14.60
CA LEU A 196 -9.06 9.30 15.59
C LEU A 196 -9.71 10.59 15.06
N TRP A 197 -9.46 10.93 13.80
CA TRP A 197 -9.87 12.16 13.15
C TRP A 197 -10.56 11.86 11.81
N ARG A 198 -11.85 11.55 11.88
CA ARG A 198 -12.67 11.28 10.69
C ARG A 198 -12.98 12.60 9.99
N CYS A 199 -12.83 12.60 8.67
CA CYS A 199 -13.13 13.75 7.84
C CYS A 199 -14.01 13.32 6.69
N MET A 200 -15.11 14.05 6.50
CA MET A 200 -15.99 13.86 5.36
C MET A 200 -15.31 14.38 4.07
N PRO A 201 -15.33 13.63 2.96
CA PRO A 201 -14.78 14.12 1.69
C PRO A 201 -15.67 15.21 1.07
N PRO A 202 -15.12 16.10 0.21
CA PRO A 202 -15.87 17.19 -0.39
C PRO A 202 -17.14 16.75 -1.13
N ARG A 203 -17.10 15.60 -1.82
CA ARG A 203 -18.24 15.01 -2.54
C ARG A 203 -19.47 14.66 -1.68
N LEU A 204 -19.32 14.58 -0.36
CA LEU A 204 -20.43 14.27 0.57
C LEU A 204 -20.91 15.51 1.33
N LEU A 205 -20.31 16.69 1.08
CA LEU A 205 -20.80 17.94 1.66
C LEU A 205 -22.21 18.27 1.15
N PRO A 206 -23.00 19.04 1.92
CA PRO A 206 -24.31 19.52 1.49
C PRO A 206 -24.25 20.18 0.11
N GLU A 207 -25.34 20.06 -0.67
CA GLU A 207 -25.44 20.58 -2.04
C GLU A 207 -25.12 22.09 -2.14
N GLU A 208 -25.29 22.82 -1.03
CA GLU A 208 -24.95 24.25 -0.89
C GLU A 208 -23.49 24.57 -1.24
N TYR A 209 -22.56 23.62 -1.04
CA TYR A 209 -21.15 23.79 -1.38
C TYR A 209 -20.84 23.45 -2.86
N GLY A 210 -21.79 22.85 -3.59
CA GLY A 210 -21.74 22.66 -5.03
C GLY A 210 -20.76 21.60 -5.55
N PHE A 211 -20.28 20.69 -4.69
CA PHE A 211 -19.44 19.56 -5.11
C PHE A 211 -20.29 18.44 -5.74
N ILE A 212 -19.78 17.84 -6.83
CA ILE A 212 -20.48 16.77 -7.55
C ILE A 212 -19.70 15.45 -7.39
N ASP A 213 -20.38 14.37 -6.99
CA ASP A 213 -19.77 13.03 -6.98
C ASP A 213 -19.68 12.49 -8.40
N VAL A 214 -18.46 12.36 -8.93
CA VAL A 214 -18.19 11.86 -10.29
C VAL A 214 -17.75 10.40 -10.29
N LEU A 215 -17.12 9.94 -9.21
CA LEU A 215 -16.46 8.63 -9.17
C LEU A 215 -17.38 7.50 -8.74
N HIS A 216 -18.37 7.81 -7.89
CA HIS A 216 -19.28 6.83 -7.29
C HIS A 216 -20.71 6.93 -7.84
N SER A 217 -21.03 7.96 -8.62
CA SER A 217 -22.37 8.19 -9.18
C SER A 217 -22.70 7.37 -10.44
N ASN A 218 -21.78 6.59 -11.01
CA ASN A 218 -22.07 5.89 -12.26
C ASN A 218 -21.33 4.54 -12.42
N THR A 219 -22.07 3.43 -12.39
CA THR A 219 -21.90 2.08 -13.01
C THR A 219 -20.51 1.49 -13.40
N GLY A 220 -19.38 2.05 -12.92
CA GLY A 220 -18.04 1.78 -13.44
C GLY A 220 -16.91 1.75 -12.40
N GLY A 221 -17.24 1.72 -11.11
CA GLY A 221 -16.25 1.55 -10.03
C GLY A 221 -15.60 0.17 -10.06
N SER A 222 -14.33 0.10 -9.64
CA SER A 222 -13.61 -1.17 -9.42
C SER A 222 -14.33 -2.04 -8.38
N ALA A 223 -14.23 -3.36 -8.53
CA ALA A 223 -14.72 -4.35 -7.57
C ALA A 223 -14.20 -4.10 -6.13
N TRP A 224 -13.06 -3.43 -6.00
CA TRP A 224 -12.46 -3.08 -4.73
C TRP A 224 -13.05 -1.83 -4.09
N THR A 225 -13.54 -0.90 -4.90
CA THR A 225 -14.15 0.37 -4.48
C THR A 225 -15.62 0.23 -4.15
N GLN A 226 -16.30 -0.80 -4.66
CA GLN A 226 -17.73 -1.10 -4.43
C GLN A 226 -17.98 -2.00 -3.20
N ASN A 227 -17.05 -2.05 -2.24
CA ASN A 227 -17.23 -2.87 -1.04
C ASN A 227 -18.30 -2.26 -0.12
N LYS A 228 -19.25 -3.08 0.33
CA LYS A 228 -20.33 -2.72 1.28
C LYS A 228 -19.83 -2.16 2.63
N PHE A 229 -18.52 -2.26 2.89
CA PHE A 229 -17.83 -1.78 4.09
C PHE A 229 -16.86 -0.62 3.81
N GLN A 230 -17.06 0.13 2.72
CA GLN A 230 -16.27 1.32 2.44
C GLN A 230 -16.45 2.33 3.58
N LEU A 231 -15.34 2.81 4.16
CA LEU A 231 -15.38 3.98 5.02
C LEU A 231 -15.60 5.20 4.15
N THR A 232 -16.85 5.62 4.03
CA THR A 232 -17.26 6.77 3.22
C THR A 232 -16.71 8.10 3.79
N ILE A 233 -16.37 8.13 5.08
CA ILE A 233 -15.95 9.32 5.86
C ILE A 233 -14.45 9.32 6.26
N ALA A 234 -13.57 8.97 5.32
CA ALA A 234 -12.12 8.90 5.54
C ALA A 234 -11.32 9.66 4.46
N ALA A 235 -11.52 10.98 4.38
CA ALA A 235 -10.79 11.83 3.44
C ALA A 235 -9.32 12.08 3.87
N MET A 236 -9.04 12.24 5.16
CA MET A 236 -7.67 12.44 5.65
C MET A 236 -7.06 11.17 6.25
N PRO A 237 -5.79 10.82 5.93
CA PRO A 237 -4.88 11.44 4.95
C PRO A 237 -5.01 10.85 3.54
N SER A 238 -4.64 11.62 2.50
CA SER A 238 -4.68 11.11 1.11
C SER A 238 -3.53 10.15 0.80
N LEU A 239 -3.76 8.86 1.03
CA LEU A 239 -2.83 7.79 0.68
C LEU A 239 -2.62 7.67 -0.84
N HIS A 240 -3.58 8.08 -1.67
CA HIS A 240 -3.42 8.07 -3.12
C HIS A 240 -2.28 9.01 -3.54
N PHE A 241 -2.28 10.24 -3.02
CA PHE A 241 -1.22 11.19 -3.28
C PHE A 241 0.08 10.81 -2.57
N GLY A 242 0.02 10.45 -1.28
CA GLY A 242 1.19 10.05 -0.47
C GLY A 242 1.99 8.92 -1.11
N ASN A 243 1.33 7.80 -1.46
CA ASN A 243 1.98 6.68 -2.15
C ASN A 243 2.52 7.08 -3.54
N SER A 244 1.78 7.90 -4.29
CA SER A 244 2.21 8.36 -5.62
C SER A 244 3.47 9.23 -5.54
N MET A 245 3.53 10.11 -4.54
CA MET A 245 4.70 10.92 -4.23
C MET A 245 5.86 10.04 -3.78
N PHE A 246 5.61 9.04 -2.92
CA PHE A 246 6.64 8.11 -2.46
C PHE A 246 7.29 7.35 -3.62
N ILE A 247 6.47 6.81 -4.53
CA ILE A 247 6.94 6.13 -5.74
C ILE A 247 7.80 7.07 -6.57
N ALA A 248 7.35 8.30 -6.80
CA ALA A 248 8.10 9.30 -7.56
C ALA A 248 9.46 9.62 -6.92
N LEU A 249 9.48 9.85 -5.60
CA LEU A 249 10.72 10.10 -4.85
C LEU A 249 11.68 8.92 -4.90
N CYS A 250 11.17 7.69 -4.81
CA CYS A 250 11.99 6.48 -4.95
C CYS A 250 12.57 6.36 -6.36
N LEU A 251 11.79 6.64 -7.41
CA LEU A 251 12.29 6.64 -8.78
C LEU A 251 13.33 7.74 -9.01
N LEU A 252 13.10 8.95 -8.50
CA LEU A 252 14.06 10.05 -8.59
C LEU A 252 15.41 9.70 -7.94
N LYS A 253 15.37 9.02 -6.80
CA LYS A 253 16.56 8.70 -5.99
C LYS A 253 17.29 7.43 -6.42
N PHE A 254 16.56 6.38 -6.78
CA PHE A 254 17.13 5.04 -7.00
C PHE A 254 17.14 4.59 -8.45
N SER A 255 16.42 5.27 -9.36
CA SER A 255 16.43 4.89 -10.77
C SER A 255 17.73 5.30 -11.46
N PRO A 256 18.45 4.37 -12.12
CA PRO A 256 19.61 4.70 -12.93
C PRO A 256 19.23 5.43 -14.23
N HIS A 257 17.97 5.32 -14.67
CA HIS A 257 17.51 5.84 -15.96
C HIS A 257 16.98 7.27 -15.84
N TRP A 258 17.56 8.20 -16.61
CA TRP A 258 17.18 9.62 -16.58
C TRP A 258 15.72 9.87 -17.00
N TYR A 259 15.21 9.14 -18.00
CA TYR A 259 13.83 9.31 -18.47
C TYR A 259 12.81 8.91 -17.40
N LEU A 260 13.08 7.87 -16.60
CA LEU A 260 12.22 7.52 -15.47
C LEU A 260 12.22 8.62 -14.41
N ARG A 261 13.36 9.29 -14.19
CA ARG A 261 13.45 10.43 -13.28
C ARG A 261 12.68 11.65 -13.80
N ALA A 262 12.69 11.89 -15.11
CA ALA A 262 11.92 12.97 -15.72
C ALA A 262 10.40 12.71 -15.67
N VAL A 263 9.97 11.46 -15.85
CA VAL A 263 8.54 11.08 -15.84
C VAL A 263 7.99 10.89 -14.42
N ALA A 264 8.85 10.54 -13.44
CA ALA A 264 8.43 10.25 -12.07
C ALA A 264 7.52 11.33 -11.42
N PRO A 265 7.79 12.64 -11.54
CA PRO A 265 6.93 13.68 -10.96
C PRO A 265 5.56 13.80 -11.61
N ILE A 266 5.40 13.33 -12.86
CA ILE A 266 4.12 13.42 -13.59
C ILE A 266 3.04 12.61 -12.86
N TRP A 267 3.42 11.46 -12.29
CA TRP A 267 2.48 10.59 -11.61
C TRP A 267 1.80 11.23 -10.38
N PRO A 268 2.51 11.76 -9.36
CA PRO A 268 1.88 12.44 -8.23
C PRO A 268 1.14 13.70 -8.64
N MET A 269 1.61 14.46 -9.65
CA MET A 269 0.86 15.62 -10.16
C MET A 269 -0.49 15.20 -10.76
N LEU A 270 -0.49 14.12 -11.54
CA LEU A 270 -1.73 13.61 -12.13
C LEU A 270 -2.68 13.03 -11.08
N MET A 271 -2.14 12.40 -10.04
CA MET A 271 -2.94 11.93 -8.91
C MET A 271 -3.51 13.10 -8.10
N ALA A 272 -2.74 14.17 -7.85
CA ALA A 272 -3.21 15.39 -7.19
C ALA A 272 -4.37 16.03 -7.96
N LEU A 273 -4.21 16.20 -9.28
CA LEU A 273 -5.28 16.70 -10.14
C LEU A 273 -6.52 15.80 -10.06
N THR A 274 -6.32 14.48 -10.06
CA THR A 274 -7.39 13.49 -10.01
C THR A 274 -8.20 13.61 -8.72
N ILE A 275 -7.55 13.65 -7.56
CA ILE A 275 -8.25 13.68 -6.26
C ILE A 275 -9.03 14.99 -6.06
N VAL A 276 -8.48 16.12 -6.55
CA VAL A 276 -9.12 17.43 -6.48
C VAL A 276 -10.28 17.52 -7.47
N ALA A 277 -10.06 17.20 -8.75
CA ALA A 277 -11.09 17.29 -9.78
C ALA A 277 -12.27 16.33 -9.53
N THR A 278 -12.03 15.22 -8.84
CA THR A 278 -13.07 14.25 -8.49
C THR A 278 -13.74 14.53 -7.13
N ALA A 279 -13.38 15.63 -6.45
CA ALA A 279 -13.89 16.02 -5.15
C ALA A 279 -13.77 14.93 -4.07
N ASN A 280 -12.75 14.07 -4.18
CA ASN A 280 -12.51 13.00 -3.22
C ASN A 280 -11.70 13.46 -2.02
N HIS A 281 -10.88 14.50 -2.19
CA HIS A 281 -9.98 15.01 -1.16
C HIS A 281 -9.82 16.52 -1.28
N PHE A 282 -9.61 17.17 -0.15
CA PHE A 282 -9.14 18.56 -0.06
C PHE A 282 -7.64 18.63 -0.40
N ILE A 283 -7.13 19.82 -0.76
CA ILE A 283 -5.69 20.00 -0.99
C ILE A 283 -4.90 19.71 0.29
N LEU A 284 -5.42 20.10 1.45
CA LEU A 284 -4.80 19.84 2.73
C LEU A 284 -4.67 18.33 3.00
N ASP A 285 -5.59 17.50 2.51
CA ASP A 285 -5.47 16.03 2.61
C ASP A 285 -4.24 15.52 1.87
N ALA A 286 -3.90 16.13 0.74
CA ALA A 286 -2.70 15.82 -0.04
C ALA A 286 -1.43 16.26 0.71
N VAL A 287 -1.46 17.44 1.36
CA VAL A 287 -0.36 17.92 2.19
C VAL A 287 -0.12 16.98 3.38
N VAL A 288 -1.17 16.62 4.11
CA VAL A 288 -1.07 15.67 5.22
C VAL A 288 -0.60 14.30 4.72
N GLY A 289 -1.08 13.84 3.56
CA GLY A 289 -0.59 12.63 2.90
C GLY A 289 0.91 12.66 2.67
N ALA A 290 1.45 13.74 2.09
CA ALA A 290 2.89 13.92 1.91
C ALA A 290 3.66 13.93 3.24
N CYS A 291 3.16 14.63 4.26
CA CYS A 291 3.77 14.65 5.59
C CYS A 291 3.81 13.25 6.22
N VAL A 292 2.73 12.48 6.10
CA VAL A 292 2.65 11.09 6.60
C VAL A 292 3.68 10.22 5.89
N THR A 293 3.75 10.27 4.56
CA THR A 293 4.73 9.52 3.77
C THR A 293 6.18 9.85 4.16
N LEU A 294 6.50 11.14 4.31
CA LEU A 294 7.84 11.59 4.70
C LEU A 294 8.20 11.16 6.13
N THR A 295 7.23 11.26 7.05
CA THR A 295 7.38 10.82 8.44
C THR A 295 7.59 9.30 8.48
N ALA A 296 6.79 8.56 7.73
CA ALA A 296 6.91 7.11 7.61
C ALA A 296 8.28 6.71 7.06
N PHE A 297 8.78 7.42 6.05
CA PHE A 297 10.10 7.19 5.50
C PHE A 297 11.21 7.44 6.53
N ARG A 298 11.11 8.52 7.30
CA ARG A 298 12.11 8.92 8.30
C ARG A 298 12.17 7.97 9.50
N TYR A 299 11.01 7.44 9.92
CA TYR A 299 10.85 6.63 11.13
C TYR A 299 10.45 5.18 10.85
N ASN A 300 10.69 4.67 9.63
CA ASN A 300 10.34 3.29 9.24
C ASN A 300 11.00 2.20 10.11
N THR A 301 12.04 2.55 10.89
CA THR A 301 12.69 1.64 11.84
C THR A 301 11.78 1.23 13.00
N VAL A 302 10.74 2.01 13.31
CA VAL A 302 9.74 1.65 14.33
C VAL A 302 9.06 0.31 14.00
N MET A 303 8.88 0.01 12.71
CA MET A 303 8.31 -1.28 12.29
C MET A 303 9.18 -2.48 12.69
N LEU A 304 10.45 -2.29 13.03
CA LEU A 304 11.33 -3.36 13.50
C LEU A 304 10.96 -3.84 14.91
N TYR A 305 10.22 -3.05 15.70
CA TYR A 305 9.69 -3.51 16.99
C TYR A 305 8.66 -4.64 16.85
N LEU A 306 8.11 -4.84 15.64
CA LEU A 306 7.19 -5.96 15.36
C LEU A 306 7.94 -7.25 14.95
N LEU A 307 9.27 -7.23 14.85
CA LEU A 307 10.06 -8.43 14.53
C LEU A 307 9.86 -9.59 15.52
N PRO A 308 9.73 -9.38 16.85
CA PRO A 308 9.45 -10.48 17.78
C PRO A 308 8.11 -11.15 17.48
N VAL A 309 7.08 -10.38 17.11
CA VAL A 309 5.76 -10.91 16.73
C VAL A 309 5.87 -11.72 15.44
N GLU A 310 6.60 -11.21 14.45
CA GLU A 310 6.93 -11.94 13.22
C GLU A 310 7.59 -13.29 13.57
N ARG A 311 8.64 -13.29 14.42
CA ARG A 311 9.35 -14.51 14.82
C ARG A 311 8.45 -15.54 15.50
N VAL A 312 7.53 -15.12 16.36
CA VAL A 312 6.56 -16.02 17.01
C VAL A 312 5.62 -16.63 15.98
N LEU A 313 5.14 -15.83 15.00
CA LEU A 313 4.25 -16.31 13.95
C LEU A 313 4.94 -17.33 13.04
N PHE A 314 6.18 -17.08 12.61
CA PHE A 314 6.97 -18.04 11.84
C PHE A 314 7.25 -19.33 12.63
N ARG A 315 7.46 -19.23 13.95
CA ARG A 315 7.62 -20.39 14.84
C ARG A 315 6.35 -21.23 14.92
N LEU A 316 5.19 -20.58 15.10
CA LEU A 316 3.88 -21.27 15.13
C LEU A 316 3.58 -21.97 13.80
N LEU A 317 3.92 -21.34 12.69
CA LEU A 317 3.72 -21.88 11.34
C LEU A 317 4.80 -22.88 10.91
N ARG A 318 5.86 -23.09 11.71
CA ARG A 318 7.00 -23.95 11.40
C ARG A 318 7.68 -23.62 10.06
N ILE A 319 7.82 -22.33 9.75
CA ILE A 319 8.43 -21.83 8.51
C ILE A 319 9.79 -21.20 8.82
N GLU A 320 10.82 -21.62 8.10
CA GLU A 320 12.15 -20.97 8.10
C GLU A 320 12.20 -19.83 7.07
N LYS A 321 12.78 -18.69 7.46
CA LYS A 321 12.96 -17.51 6.58
C LYS A 321 14.16 -17.72 5.62
N PRO A 322 14.00 -17.54 4.30
CA PRO A 322 14.98 -17.85 3.24
C PRO A 322 15.95 -16.72 2.83
#